data_AF-T1BW31-F1
#
_entry.id   AF-T1BW31-F1
#
_cell.length_a   1.000
_cell.length_b   1.000
_cell.length_c   1.000
_cell.angle_alpha   90.00
_cell.angle_beta   90.00
_cell.angle_gamma   90.00
#
_symmetry.space_group_name_H-M   'P 1'
#
loop_
_entity.id
_entity.type
_entity.pdbx_description
1 polymer ?
#
loop_
_entity_poly.entity_id
_entity_poly.type
_entity_poly.pdbx_seq_one_letter_code
_entity_poly.pdbx_strand_id
1 'polypeptide(L)'
;MADELPAAPHSVSEWVHGYEEEGRLRGLRCPACDLVSATWALACARCGHRGLEEYPLAPTGRVVAFTLLNVPGDEFLNDAPYAYVVVELEGGGRVTGWMPTVRSIGE
;
A
#
# COMPACT_ATOMS: atom_id res chain seq x y z
N MET A 1 10.71 18.26 -25.15
CA MET A 1 9.28 18.22 -24.77
C MET A 1 9.18 17.31 -23.56
N ALA A 2 8.97 17.87 -22.37
CA ALA A 2 8.48 17.05 -21.27
C ALA A 2 7.02 16.75 -21.63
N ASP A 3 6.76 15.49 -21.96
CA ASP A 3 5.40 14.99 -22.10
C ASP A 3 4.68 15.28 -20.77
N GLU A 4 3.55 15.97 -20.83
CA GLU A 4 2.81 16.41 -19.64
C GLU A 4 2.46 15.15 -18.84
N LEU A 5 2.97 15.05 -17.60
CA LEU A 5 2.70 13.87 -16.79
C LEU A 5 1.19 13.77 -16.57
N PRO A 6 0.57 12.60 -16.80
CA PRO A 6 -0.86 12.47 -16.59
C PRO A 6 -1.18 12.83 -15.13
N ALA A 7 -2.24 13.64 -14.97
CA ALA A 7 -2.76 13.96 -13.65
C ALA A 7 -3.11 12.66 -12.91
N ALA A 8 -2.85 12.64 -11.60
CA ALA A 8 -3.34 11.54 -10.77
C ALA A 8 -4.86 11.44 -10.90
N PRO A 9 -5.43 10.22 -10.94
CA PRO A 9 -6.87 10.03 -11.13
C PRO A 9 -7.70 10.59 -9.96
N HIS A 10 -7.07 10.85 -8.82
CA HIS A 10 -7.65 11.48 -7.64
C HIS A 10 -6.58 12.27 -6.89
N SER A 11 -7.00 13.27 -6.14
CA SER A 11 -6.19 13.94 -5.13
C SER A 11 -5.92 13.02 -3.93
N VAL A 12 -4.92 13.38 -3.13
CA VAL A 12 -4.64 12.68 -1.86
C VAL A 12 -5.85 12.74 -0.92
N SER A 13 -6.55 13.87 -0.86
CA SER A 13 -7.77 14.03 -0.04
C SER A 13 -8.89 13.08 -0.45
N GLU A 14 -9.15 12.95 -1.76
CA GLU A 14 -10.18 12.02 -2.25
C GLU A 14 -9.81 10.56 -1.94
N TRP A 15 -8.53 10.21 -2.01
CA TRP A 15 -8.05 8.89 -1.62
C TRP A 15 -8.25 8.61 -0.13
N VAL A 16 -7.90 9.57 0.75
CA VAL A 16 -8.05 9.46 2.21
C VAL A 16 -9.52 9.34 2.60
N HIS A 17 -10.38 10.23 2.11
CA HIS A 17 -11.81 10.21 2.45
C HIS A 17 -12.52 8.94 1.96
N GLY A 18 -12.15 8.42 0.78
CA GLY A 18 -12.68 7.15 0.29
C GLY A 18 -12.38 5.96 1.24
N TYR A 19 -11.25 5.98 1.93
CA TYR A 19 -10.96 4.99 2.97
C TYR A 19 -11.76 5.26 4.26
N GLU A 20 -11.76 6.50 4.76
CA GLU A 20 -12.39 6.85 6.05
C GLU A 20 -13.91 6.67 6.03
N GLU A 21 -14.57 7.02 4.93
CA GLU A 21 -16.03 7.02 4.82
C GLU A 21 -16.59 5.70 4.27
N GLU A 22 -15.91 5.10 3.29
CA GLU A 22 -16.42 3.92 2.58
C GLU A 22 -15.64 2.63 2.90
N GLY A 23 -14.51 2.71 3.60
CA GLY A 23 -13.60 1.58 3.80
C GLY A 23 -12.93 1.10 2.51
N ARG A 24 -12.87 1.95 1.47
CA ARG A 24 -12.39 1.56 0.13
C ARG A 24 -10.92 1.87 -0.06
N LEU A 25 -10.12 0.81 -0.18
CA LEU A 25 -8.74 0.91 -0.65
C LEU A 25 -8.72 0.91 -2.18
N ARG A 26 -8.11 1.94 -2.78
CA ARG A 26 -8.01 2.10 -4.24
C ARG A 26 -6.57 1.92 -4.69
N GLY A 27 -6.39 1.11 -5.73
CA GLY A 27 -5.13 0.88 -6.41
C GLY A 27 -5.29 0.97 -7.91
N LEU A 28 -4.32 0.43 -8.63
CA LEU A 28 -4.29 0.43 -10.09
C LEU A 28 -4.08 -0.98 -10.62
N ARG A 29 -4.81 -1.38 -11.66
CA ARG A 29 -4.58 -2.61 -12.42
C ARG A 29 -4.09 -2.29 -13.82
N CYS A 30 -3.11 -3.06 -14.28
CA CYS A 30 -2.66 -3.00 -15.66
C CYS A 30 -3.52 -3.93 -16.55
N PRO A 31 -4.25 -3.42 -17.56
CA PRO A 31 -5.05 -4.26 -18.45
C PRO A 31 -4.20 -5.16 -19.37
N ALA A 32 -2.90 -4.86 -19.54
CA ALA A 32 -2.01 -5.61 -20.42
C ALA A 32 -1.33 -6.82 -19.76
N CYS A 33 -1.18 -6.84 -18.43
CA CYS A 33 -0.46 -7.93 -17.74
C CYS A 33 -1.02 -8.26 -16.34
N ASP A 34 -2.16 -7.68 -15.98
CA ASP A 34 -2.89 -7.90 -14.74
C ASP A 34 -2.14 -7.58 -13.44
N LEU A 35 -1.00 -6.87 -13.52
CA LEU A 35 -0.34 -6.37 -12.33
C LEU A 35 -1.26 -5.41 -11.59
N VAL A 36 -1.54 -5.70 -10.32
CA VAL A 36 -2.22 -4.82 -9.37
C VAL A 36 -1.17 -4.11 -8.51
N SER A 37 -1.28 -2.79 -8.44
CA SER A 37 -0.44 -1.91 -7.61
C SER A 37 -1.32 -1.23 -6.56
N ALA A 38 -0.85 -1.22 -5.31
CA ALA A 38 -1.51 -0.45 -4.26
C ALA A 38 -1.02 1.00 -4.18
N THR A 39 0.03 1.33 -4.95
CA THR A 39 0.55 2.69 -5.07
C THR A 39 0.21 3.25 -6.44
N TRP A 40 0.06 4.57 -6.50
CA TRP A 40 -0.09 5.29 -7.76
C TRP A 40 1.15 5.09 -8.64
N ALA A 41 0.92 4.90 -9.94
CA ALA A 41 1.97 4.69 -10.92
C ALA A 41 1.57 5.27 -12.27
N LEU A 42 2.54 5.88 -12.96
CA LEU A 42 2.35 6.42 -14.32
C LEU A 42 2.38 5.34 -15.40
N ALA A 43 3.05 4.22 -15.13
CA ALA A 43 3.19 3.09 -16.03
C ALA A 43 3.28 1.80 -15.22
N CYS A 44 2.89 0.68 -15.82
CA CYS A 44 3.02 -0.63 -15.20
C CYS A 44 4.50 -0.93 -14.90
N ALA A 45 4.84 -1.19 -13.63
CA ALA A 45 6.19 -1.54 -13.22
C ALA A 45 6.70 -2.87 -13.83
N ARG A 46 5.79 -3.72 -14.34
CA ARG A 46 6.13 -5.01 -14.96
C ARG A 46 6.31 -4.91 -16.48
N CYS A 47 5.40 -4.24 -17.19
CA CYS A 47 5.38 -4.25 -18.66
C CYS A 47 5.48 -2.87 -19.32
N GLY A 48 5.48 -1.78 -18.54
CA GLY A 48 5.59 -0.41 -19.05
C GLY A 48 4.32 0.18 -19.67
N HIS A 49 3.19 -0.54 -19.69
CA HIS A 49 1.92 -0.03 -20.23
C HIS A 49 1.47 1.26 -19.50
N ARG A 50 1.06 2.27 -20.27
CA ARG A 50 0.60 3.58 -19.81
C ARG A 50 -0.90 3.68 -20.09
N GLY A 51 -1.70 3.40 -19.08
CA GLY A 51 -3.15 3.18 -19.22
C GLY A 51 -3.66 2.29 -18.09
N LEU A 52 -3.18 2.55 -16.87
CA LEU A 52 -3.59 1.79 -15.70
C LEU A 52 -5.00 2.21 -15.30
N GLU A 53 -5.81 1.24 -14.92
CA GLU A 53 -7.21 1.45 -14.55
C GLU A 53 -7.35 1.39 -13.03
N GLU A 54 -8.26 2.18 -12.46
CA GLU A 54 -8.56 2.11 -11.03
C GLU A 54 -9.07 0.71 -10.67
N TYR A 55 -8.56 0.18 -9.55
CA TYR A 55 -8.89 -1.15 -9.07
C TYR A 55 -9.18 -1.12 -7.56
N PRO A 56 -10.33 -1.65 -7.10
CA PRO A 56 -10.60 -1.77 -5.68
C PRO A 56 -9.71 -2.86 -5.07
N LEU A 57 -8.90 -2.49 -4.09
CA LEU A 57 -8.04 -3.41 -3.36
C LEU A 57 -8.84 -4.10 -2.25
N ALA A 58 -8.50 -5.36 -1.96
CA ALA A 58 -9.09 -6.06 -0.83
C ALA A 58 -8.64 -5.45 0.51
N PRO A 59 -9.51 -5.48 1.54
CA PRO A 59 -9.18 -5.01 2.88
C PRO A 59 -8.32 -6.02 3.67
N THR A 60 -8.13 -7.23 3.15
CA THR A 60 -7.41 -8.34 3.79
C THR A 60 -6.26 -8.82 2.93
N GLY A 61 -5.30 -9.46 3.59
CA GLY A 61 -4.09 -9.95 2.94
C GLY A 61 -3.22 -10.77 3.89
N ARG A 62 -2.01 -11.08 3.41
CA ARG A 62 -1.03 -11.87 4.16
C ARG A 62 0.24 -11.06 4.38
N VAL A 63 0.77 -11.08 5.62
CA VAL A 63 2.10 -10.55 5.91
C VAL A 63 3.14 -11.40 5.17
N VAL A 64 3.92 -10.75 4.29
CA VAL A 64 4.95 -11.42 3.48
C VAL A 64 6.37 -11.07 3.93
N ALA A 65 6.55 -9.96 4.64
CA ALA A 65 7.78 -9.57 5.30
C ALA A 65 7.45 -8.68 6.50
N PHE A 66 8.31 -8.68 7.52
CA PHE A 66 8.19 -7.76 8.65
C PHE A 66 9.55 -7.51 9.30
N THR A 67 9.63 -6.44 10.07
CA THR A 67 10.76 -6.18 10.98
C THR A 67 10.20 -5.73 12.33
N LEU A 68 10.82 -6.20 13.42
CA LEU A 68 10.48 -5.77 14.78
C LEU A 68 11.36 -4.59 15.18
N LEU A 69 10.73 -3.44 15.41
CA LEU A 69 11.41 -2.23 15.87
C LEU A 69 11.38 -2.19 17.40
N ASN A 70 12.50 -2.57 18.00
CA ASN A 70 12.73 -2.50 19.45
C ASN A 70 13.28 -1.14 19.88
N VAL A 71 14.00 -0.45 18.98
CA VAL A 71 14.57 0.89 19.22
C VAL A 71 14.21 1.77 18.03
N PRO A 72 13.02 2.38 18.03
CA PRO A 72 12.58 3.28 16.97
C PRO A 72 13.08 4.72 17.20
N GLY A 73 12.74 5.63 16.29
CA GLY A 73 13.00 7.07 16.48
C GLY A 73 12.16 7.66 17.63
N ASP A 74 12.59 8.82 18.14
CA ASP A 74 12.05 9.43 19.37
C ASP A 74 10.51 9.54 19.41
N GLU A 75 9.90 9.86 18.27
CA GLU A 75 8.43 10.01 18.14
C GLU A 75 7.66 8.70 18.37
N PHE A 76 8.31 7.54 18.28
CA PHE A 76 7.68 6.21 18.36
C PHE A 76 8.19 5.36 19.54
N LEU A 77 8.95 5.94 20.48
CA LEU A 77 9.51 5.20 21.62
C LEU A 77 8.43 4.56 22.51
N ASN A 78 7.27 5.22 22.66
CA ASN A 78 6.15 4.72 23.46
C ASN A 78 5.41 3.55 22.79
N ASP A 79 5.65 3.32 21.50
CA ASP A 79 5.05 2.25 20.72
C ASP A 79 5.95 1.02 20.61
N ALA A 80 7.17 1.08 21.16
CA ALA A 80 8.10 -0.03 21.13
C ALA A 80 7.72 -1.14 22.15
N PRO A 81 7.85 -2.43 21.79
CA PRO A 81 8.18 -2.93 20.46
C PRO A 81 6.96 -2.99 19.53
N TYR A 82 7.17 -2.70 18.23
CA TYR A 82 6.16 -2.89 17.19
C TYR A 82 6.74 -3.55 15.93
N ALA A 83 5.87 -4.12 15.08
CA ALA A 83 6.28 -4.56 13.74
C ALA A 83 5.97 -3.49 12.69
N TYR A 84 6.91 -3.31 11.77
CA TYR A 84 6.62 -2.75 10.46
C TYR A 84 6.46 -3.91 9.48
N VAL A 85 5.32 -3.99 8.81
CA VAL A 85 4.92 -5.15 7.98
C VAL A 85 4.78 -4.76 6.52
N VAL A 86 5.05 -5.71 5.64
CA VAL A 86 4.63 -5.70 4.23
C VAL A 86 3.51 -6.72 4.08
N VAL A 87 2.35 -6.26 3.62
CA VAL A 87 1.16 -7.09 3.39
C VAL A 87 0.91 -7.22 1.90
N GLU A 88 0.78 -8.44 1.42
CA GLU A 88 0.26 -8.73 0.08
C GLU A 88 -1.25 -8.93 0.18
N LEU A 89 -2.01 -8.04 -0.48
CA LEU A 89 -3.47 -8.02 -0.40
C LEU A 89 -4.07 -9.12 -1.27
N GLU A 90 -5.25 -9.60 -0.89
CA GLU A 90 -6.03 -10.51 -1.74
C GLU A 90 -6.34 -9.82 -3.07
N GLY A 91 -6.17 -10.54 -4.19
CA GLY A 91 -6.29 -9.96 -5.54
C GLY A 91 -5.07 -9.16 -6.02
N GLY A 92 -4.06 -8.93 -5.15
CA GLY A 92 -2.78 -8.34 -5.51
C GLY A 92 -2.57 -6.92 -4.99
N GLY A 93 -1.38 -6.38 -5.24
CA GLY A 93 -0.90 -5.16 -4.60
C GLY A 93 -0.24 -5.43 -3.24
N ARG A 94 0.66 -4.54 -2.85
CA ARG A 94 1.38 -4.59 -1.57
C ARG A 94 1.33 -3.27 -0.86
N VAL A 95 1.01 -3.31 0.42
CA VAL A 95 1.02 -2.16 1.31
C VAL A 95 2.00 -2.39 2.46
N THR A 96 2.54 -1.31 2.99
CA THR A 96 3.34 -1.31 4.20
C THR A 96 2.55 -0.72 5.34
N GLY A 97 2.70 -1.25 6.55
CA GLY A 97 1.91 -0.80 7.69
C GLY A 97 2.61 -0.98 9.03
N TRP A 98 2.09 -0.24 9.99
CA TRP A 98 2.43 -0.38 11.40
C TRP A 98 1.52 -1.41 12.07
N MET A 99 2.11 -2.33 12.83
CA MET A 99 1.40 -3.35 13.58
C MET A 99 1.87 -3.33 15.06
N PRO A 100 1.08 -2.72 15.96
CA PRO A 100 1.46 -2.57 17.37
C PRO A 100 1.45 -3.90 18.13
N THR A 101 0.53 -4.81 17.78
CA THR A 101 0.36 -6.06 18.52
C THR A 101 1.28 -7.15 18.00
N VAL A 102 2.55 -7.09 18.40
CA VAL A 102 3.53 -8.15 18.15
C VAL A 102 3.75 -8.95 19.44
N ARG A 103 3.45 -10.25 19.41
CA ARG A 103 3.85 -11.16 20.49
C ARG A 103 5.23 -11.71 20.18
N SER A 104 6.20 -11.46 21.05
CA SER A 104 7.43 -12.22 21.13
C SER A 104 7.09 -13.67 21.48
N ILE A 105 7.65 -14.64 20.75
CA ILE A 105 7.62 -16.04 21.19
C ILE A 105 8.70 -16.16 22.27
N GLY A 106 8.32 -16.15 23.54
CA GLY A 106 9.27 -16.29 24.65
C GLY A 106 8.84 -15.75 26.02
N GLU A 107 7.63 -15.22 26.18
CA GLU A 107 7.07 -14.79 27.46
C GLU A 107 5.80 -15.57 27.81
#